data_AF-D8P8T1-F1
#
_entry.id   AF-D8P8T1-F1
#
_cell.length_a   1.000
_cell.length_b   1.000
_cell.length_c   1.000
_cell.angle_alpha   90.00
_cell.angle_beta   90.00
_cell.angle_gamma   90.00
#
_symmetry.space_group_name_H-M   'P 1'
#
loop_
_entity.id
_entity.type
_entity.pdbx_description
1 polymer ?
#
loop_
_entity_poly.entity_id
_entity_poly.type
_entity_poly.pdbx_seq_one_letter_code
_entity_poly.pdbx_strand_id
1 'polypeptide(L)'
;MDMQTPTQITLAWELAAQGLSHTTIAAHLGRHRETIGLWLKGIAAEGLAGFLARHAQAKKGPRRARQIPATIKRLIWALRVREHECCGQKIAYFLEREHQIRLSVPKIYEILAEKYVIRSKWRKNQQRGTVPTASGPRAVIQMDTVAFGGVFAFTGIDIYTKEAEVVLRPALTSEDGAVFLQTAMMRRFTGHVAVLQTDGGPEFKGTFAQQARAYCDRHRIARPYKKNEQAYIESFNRTLRKECLG
;
A
#
# COMPACT_ATOMS: atom_id res chain seq x y z
N MET A 1 34.87 -34.66 -32.16
CA MET A 1 35.68 -33.50 -31.74
C MET A 1 34.84 -32.25 -31.99
N ASP A 2 34.43 -31.55 -30.94
CA ASP A 2 33.65 -30.32 -31.10
C ASP A 2 34.54 -29.21 -31.67
N MET A 3 34.25 -28.78 -32.89
CA MET A 3 34.96 -27.70 -33.56
C MET A 3 34.61 -26.37 -32.91
N GLN A 4 35.63 -25.58 -32.55
CA GLN A 4 35.42 -24.27 -31.94
C GLN A 4 34.66 -23.33 -32.90
N THR A 5 33.78 -22.48 -32.35
CA THR A 5 32.93 -21.58 -33.15
C THR A 5 33.70 -20.66 -34.12
N PRO A 6 34.88 -20.09 -33.77
CA PRO A 6 35.69 -19.33 -34.73
C PRO A 6 36.11 -20.15 -35.95
N THR A 7 36.49 -21.41 -35.75
CA THR A 7 36.84 -22.35 -36.82
C THR A 7 35.64 -22.65 -37.72
N GLN A 8 34.44 -22.81 -37.14
CA GLN A 8 33.21 -22.99 -37.91
C GLN A 8 32.87 -21.76 -38.76
N ILE A 9 33.13 -20.54 -38.25
CA ILE A 9 32.92 -19.29 -38.98
C ILE A 9 33.87 -19.19 -40.18
N THR A 10 35.16 -19.52 -40.00
CA THR A 10 36.14 -19.53 -41.09
C THR A 10 35.76 -20.55 -42.16
N LEU A 11 35.42 -21.79 -41.77
CA LEU A 11 35.03 -22.84 -42.71
C LEU A 11 33.74 -22.48 -43.47
N ALA A 12 32.78 -21.81 -42.81
CA ALA A 12 31.56 -21.34 -43.46
C ALA A 12 31.87 -20.33 -44.58
N TRP A 13 32.85 -19.44 -44.35
CA TRP A 13 33.30 -18.46 -45.34
C TRP A 13 34.03 -19.11 -46.52
N GLU A 14 34.92 -20.06 -46.24
CA GLU A 14 35.65 -20.81 -47.29
C GLU A 14 34.70 -21.62 -48.18
N LEU A 15 33.73 -22.33 -47.59
CA LEU A 15 32.74 -23.10 -48.34
C LEU A 15 31.80 -22.18 -49.14
N ALA A 16 31.47 -21.00 -48.62
CA ALA A 16 30.71 -20.00 -49.38
C ALA A 16 31.52 -19.45 -50.57
N ALA A 17 32.82 -19.23 -50.40
CA ALA A 17 33.71 -18.79 -51.49
C ALA A 17 33.84 -19.85 -52.60
N GLN A 18 33.69 -21.14 -52.27
CA GLN A 18 33.61 -22.26 -53.22
C GLN A 18 32.24 -22.39 -53.90
N GLY A 19 31.28 -21.50 -53.61
CA GLY A 19 29.97 -21.47 -54.24
C GLY A 19 28.92 -22.41 -53.62
N LEU A 20 29.17 -22.97 -52.43
CA LEU A 20 28.19 -23.83 -51.76
C LEU A 20 26.99 -23.03 -51.23
N SER A 21 25.80 -23.62 -51.29
CA SER A 21 24.58 -23.01 -50.76
C SER A 21 24.60 -22.92 -49.22
N HIS A 22 23.91 -21.93 -48.65
CA HIS A 22 23.78 -21.79 -47.19
C HIS A 22 23.24 -23.06 -46.51
N THR A 23 22.36 -23.81 -47.17
CA THR A 23 21.79 -25.06 -46.66
C THR A 23 22.83 -26.17 -46.58
N THR A 24 23.68 -26.28 -47.61
CA THR A 24 24.77 -27.28 -47.65
C THR A 24 25.82 -26.98 -46.59
N ILE A 25 26.20 -25.71 -46.44
CA ILE A 25 27.16 -25.26 -45.41
C ILE A 25 26.60 -25.52 -44.00
N ALA A 26 25.32 -25.23 -43.78
CA ALA A 26 24.62 -25.47 -42.52
C ALA A 26 24.62 -26.96 -42.14
N ALA A 27 24.33 -27.84 -43.10
CA ALA A 27 24.37 -29.29 -42.91
C ALA A 27 25.79 -29.79 -42.59
N HIS A 28 26.80 -29.28 -43.30
CA HIS A 28 28.21 -29.65 -43.11
C HIS A 28 28.74 -29.21 -41.74
N LEU A 29 28.33 -28.04 -41.25
CA LEU A 29 28.78 -27.47 -39.99
C LEU A 29 27.90 -27.82 -38.78
N GLY A 30 26.78 -28.52 -38.98
CA GLY A 30 25.81 -28.80 -37.92
C GLY A 30 25.23 -27.53 -37.29
N ARG A 31 25.00 -26.48 -38.09
CA ARG A 31 24.45 -25.18 -37.64
C ARG A 31 23.16 -24.84 -38.35
N HIS A 32 22.34 -23.99 -37.74
CA HIS A 32 21.12 -23.52 -38.38
C HIS A 32 21.46 -22.64 -39.60
N ARG A 33 20.70 -22.80 -40.70
CA ARG A 33 20.91 -22.05 -41.96
C ARG A 33 20.96 -20.54 -41.75
N GLU A 34 20.12 -20.00 -40.86
CA GLU A 34 20.09 -18.57 -40.56
C GLU A 34 21.39 -18.10 -39.88
N THR A 35 21.99 -18.94 -39.03
CA THR A 35 23.28 -18.62 -38.39
C THR A 35 24.39 -18.47 -39.43
N ILE A 36 24.43 -19.36 -40.42
CA ILE A 36 25.36 -19.26 -41.56
C ILE A 36 25.10 -17.97 -42.35
N GLY A 37 23.83 -17.66 -42.63
CA GLY A 37 23.46 -16.43 -43.32
C GLY A 37 23.89 -15.16 -42.57
N LEU A 38 23.74 -15.13 -41.24
CA LEU A 38 24.19 -14.02 -40.40
C LEU A 38 25.72 -13.88 -40.37
N TRP A 39 26.45 -15.00 -40.34
CA TRP A 39 27.91 -15.00 -40.41
C TRP A 39 28.39 -14.43 -41.74
N LEU A 40 27.92 -14.98 -42.86
CA LEU A 40 28.32 -14.52 -44.20
C LEU A 40 27.96 -13.06 -44.44
N LYS A 41 26.77 -12.61 -43.98
CA LYS A 41 26.38 -11.20 -44.05
C LYS A 41 27.32 -10.30 -43.24
N GLY A 42 27.68 -10.72 -42.03
CA GLY A 42 28.62 -9.96 -41.19
C GLY A 42 30.04 -9.93 -41.75
N ILE A 43 30.49 -11.04 -42.33
CA ILE A 43 31.80 -11.15 -42.98
C ILE A 43 31.84 -10.29 -44.25
N ALA A 44 30.76 -10.24 -45.02
CA ALA A 44 30.66 -9.36 -46.20
C ALA A 44 30.76 -7.86 -45.83
N ALA A 45 30.31 -7.48 -44.63
CA ALA A 45 30.32 -6.08 -44.18
C ALA A 45 31.69 -5.64 -43.57
N GLU A 46 32.36 -6.53 -42.84
CA GLU A 46 33.52 -6.17 -42.00
C GLU A 46 34.81 -6.95 -42.36
N GLY A 47 34.74 -7.88 -43.32
CA GLY A 47 35.79 -8.85 -43.61
C GLY A 47 35.87 -9.98 -42.56
N LEU A 48 36.50 -11.10 -42.94
CA LEU A 48 36.59 -12.29 -42.06
C LEU A 48 37.33 -11.97 -40.74
N ALA A 49 38.48 -11.29 -40.84
CA ALA A 49 39.28 -10.92 -39.68
C ALA A 49 38.52 -9.95 -38.75
N GLY A 50 37.82 -8.96 -39.31
CA GLY A 50 37.00 -8.01 -38.56
C GLY A 50 35.84 -8.68 -37.83
N PHE A 51 35.13 -9.59 -38.53
CA PHE A 51 34.03 -10.35 -37.95
C PHE A 51 34.49 -11.27 -36.81
N LEU A 52 35.63 -11.97 -36.98
CA LEU A 52 36.21 -12.84 -35.94
C LEU A 52 36.63 -12.04 -34.71
N ALA A 53 37.27 -10.88 -34.90
CA ALA A 53 37.66 -9.99 -33.81
C ALA A 53 36.44 -9.50 -33.01
N ARG A 54 35.38 -9.05 -33.69
CA ARG A 54 34.12 -8.64 -33.05
C ARG A 54 33.45 -9.79 -32.32
N HIS A 55 33.39 -10.97 -32.93
CA HIS A 55 32.81 -12.16 -32.30
C HIS A 55 33.55 -12.55 -31.01
N ALA A 56 34.88 -12.46 -31.00
CA ALA A 56 35.70 -12.71 -29.81
C ALA A 56 35.47 -11.68 -28.68
N GLN A 57 35.11 -10.43 -29.03
CA GLN A 57 34.82 -9.36 -28.06
C GLN A 57 33.36 -9.35 -27.56
N ALA A 58 32.41 -9.89 -28.32
CA ALA A 58 30.96 -9.81 -28.05
C ALA A 58 30.53 -10.34 -26.67
N LYS A 59 31.32 -11.23 -26.04
CA LYS A 59 31.03 -11.79 -24.70
C LYS A 59 31.90 -11.24 -23.57
N LYS A 60 32.81 -10.29 -23.87
CA LYS A 60 33.78 -9.72 -22.92
C LYS A 60 33.38 -8.33 -22.38
N GLY A 61 32.25 -7.79 -22.81
CA GLY A 61 31.73 -6.52 -22.29
C GLY A 61 31.18 -6.63 -20.87
N PRO A 62 31.10 -5.51 -20.13
CA PRO A 62 30.52 -5.49 -18.79
C PRO A 62 29.05 -5.92 -18.86
N ARG A 63 28.69 -7.02 -18.18
CA ARG A 63 27.30 -7.42 -18.05
C ARG A 63 26.61 -6.45 -17.09
N ARG A 64 25.49 -5.85 -17.53
CA ARG A 64 24.65 -5.05 -16.63
C ARG A 64 24.23 -5.94 -15.45
N ALA A 65 24.51 -5.49 -14.23
CA ALA A 65 24.11 -6.21 -13.02
C ALA A 65 22.59 -6.46 -13.05
N ARG A 66 22.19 -7.74 -13.04
CA ARG A 66 20.77 -8.11 -13.10
C ARG A 66 20.03 -7.82 -11.79
N GLN A 67 20.77 -7.66 -10.70
CA GLN A 67 20.22 -7.46 -9.36
C GLN A 67 20.65 -6.12 -8.78
N ILE A 68 19.73 -5.49 -8.03
CA ILE A 68 20.02 -4.26 -7.30
C ILE A 68 20.94 -4.59 -6.13
N PRO A 69 22.03 -3.81 -5.93
CA PRO A 69 22.95 -3.99 -4.82
C PRO A 69 22.24 -4.07 -3.47
N ALA A 70 22.70 -4.96 -2.60
CA ALA A 70 22.13 -5.14 -1.26
C ALA A 70 22.17 -3.84 -0.42
N THR A 71 23.14 -2.96 -0.69
CA THR A 71 23.26 -1.64 -0.06
C THR A 71 22.05 -0.75 -0.36
N ILE A 72 21.57 -0.74 -1.61
CA ILE A 72 20.40 0.04 -2.02
C ILE A 72 19.12 -0.54 -1.39
N LYS A 73 19.01 -1.87 -1.29
CA LYS A 73 17.86 -2.50 -0.60
C LYS A 73 17.79 -2.11 0.87
N ARG A 74 18.93 -2.18 1.58
CA ARG A 74 19.04 -1.75 2.98
C ARG A 74 18.70 -0.28 3.15
N LEU A 75 19.15 0.57 2.23
CA LEU A 75 18.82 1.99 2.22
C LEU A 75 17.31 2.23 2.07
N ILE A 76 16.64 1.55 1.13
CA ILE A 76 15.18 1.63 0.96
C ILE A 76 14.45 1.25 2.25
N TRP A 77 14.88 0.17 2.92
CA TRP A 77 14.28 -0.24 4.18
C TRP A 77 14.53 0.78 5.30
N ALA A 78 15.72 1.36 5.37
CA ALA A 78 16.06 2.38 6.36
C ALA A 78 15.24 3.66 6.16
N LEU A 79 15.10 4.14 4.92
CA LEU A 79 14.27 5.29 4.57
C LEU A 79 12.81 5.06 4.97
N ARG A 80 12.28 3.85 4.74
CA ARG A 80 10.91 3.54 5.15
C ARG A 80 10.71 3.67 6.66
N VAL A 81 11.65 3.19 7.49
CA VAL A 81 11.56 3.29 8.95
C VAL A 81 11.78 4.72 9.42
N ARG A 82 12.81 5.39 8.91
CA ARG A 82 13.14 6.79 9.22
C ARG A 82 11.95 7.72 8.98
N GLU A 83 11.21 7.46 7.91
CA GLU A 83 10.13 8.32 7.42
C GLU A 83 8.74 7.77 7.76
N HIS A 84 8.57 7.18 8.94
CA HIS A 84 7.28 6.76 9.48
C HIS A 84 6.47 5.82 8.57
N GLU A 85 7.11 4.75 8.09
CA GLU A 85 6.51 3.73 7.22
C GLU A 85 5.94 4.28 5.89
N CYS A 86 6.56 5.31 5.35
CA CYS A 86 6.06 6.01 4.16
C CYS A 86 5.94 5.14 2.89
N CYS A 87 5.23 5.68 1.90
CA CYS A 87 4.96 5.03 0.62
C CYS A 87 6.19 5.01 -0.31
N GLY A 88 6.17 4.11 -1.29
CA GLY A 88 7.24 3.95 -2.27
C GLY A 88 7.56 5.22 -3.07
N GLN A 89 6.58 6.11 -3.27
CA GLN A 89 6.77 7.41 -3.93
C GLN A 89 7.64 8.36 -3.08
N LYS A 90 7.39 8.42 -1.77
CA LYS A 90 8.19 9.25 -0.85
C LYS A 90 9.62 8.72 -0.76
N ILE A 91 9.78 7.39 -0.74
CA ILE A 91 11.10 6.74 -0.81
C ILE A 91 11.82 7.08 -2.12
N ALA A 92 11.14 7.05 -3.27
CA ALA A 92 11.72 7.45 -4.55
C ALA A 92 12.23 8.90 -4.52
N TYR A 93 11.44 9.81 -3.96
CA TYR A 93 11.82 11.19 -3.76
C TYR A 93 13.09 11.34 -2.91
N PHE A 94 13.20 10.63 -1.78
CA PHE A 94 14.39 10.68 -0.93
C PHE A 94 15.61 10.03 -1.58
N LEU A 95 15.44 8.92 -2.29
CA LEU A 95 16.52 8.27 -3.04
C LEU A 95 17.13 9.20 -4.09
N GLU A 96 16.29 9.93 -4.82
CA GLU A 96 16.77 10.87 -5.83
C GLU A 96 17.42 12.11 -5.19
N ARG A 97 16.77 12.69 -4.18
CA ARG A 97 17.23 13.93 -3.53
C ARG A 97 18.53 13.74 -2.74
N GLU A 98 18.61 12.68 -1.94
CA GLU A 98 19.71 12.49 -0.97
C GLU A 98 20.84 11.61 -1.52
N HIS A 99 20.52 10.69 -2.45
CA HIS A 99 21.48 9.69 -2.92
C HIS A 99 21.66 9.67 -4.45
N GLN A 100 20.97 10.53 -5.19
CA GLN A 100 21.00 10.60 -6.66
C GLN A 100 20.68 9.24 -7.32
N ILE A 101 19.90 8.39 -6.63
CA ILE A 101 19.49 7.08 -7.11
C ILE A 101 18.08 7.19 -7.70
N ARG A 102 17.95 6.94 -8.99
CA ARG A 102 16.65 6.85 -9.68
C ARG A 102 16.18 5.40 -9.75
N LEU A 103 15.11 5.08 -9.02
CA LEU A 103 14.41 3.81 -9.10
C LEU A 103 12.93 4.02 -9.39
N SER A 104 12.38 3.18 -10.26
CA SER A 104 10.94 3.17 -10.52
C SER A 104 10.17 2.75 -9.27
N VAL A 105 9.03 3.38 -9.02
CA VAL A 105 8.15 3.06 -7.89
C VAL A 105 7.78 1.56 -7.80
N PRO A 106 7.46 0.84 -8.90
CA PRO A 106 7.21 -0.61 -8.84
C PRO A 106 8.40 -1.41 -8.29
N LYS A 107 9.62 -1.10 -8.74
CA LYS A 107 10.85 -1.73 -8.25
C LYS A 107 11.07 -1.50 -6.75
N ILE A 108 10.73 -0.31 -6.25
CA ILE A 108 10.78 -0.02 -4.82
C ILE A 108 9.79 -0.91 -4.08
N TYR A 109 8.55 -1.07 -4.57
CA TYR A 109 7.58 -1.97 -3.95
C TYR A 109 7.98 -3.45 -4.01
N GLU A 110 8.65 -3.91 -5.08
CA GLU A 110 9.26 -5.24 -5.13
C GLU A 110 10.27 -5.43 -3.99
N ILE A 111 11.19 -4.47 -3.81
CA ILE A 111 12.21 -4.51 -2.73
C ILE A 111 11.56 -4.42 -1.34
N LEU A 112 10.49 -3.64 -1.19
CA LEU A 112 9.75 -3.57 0.07
C LEU A 112 9.04 -4.89 0.37
N ALA A 113 8.51 -5.58 -0.65
CA ALA A 113 7.82 -6.86 -0.49
C ALA A 113 8.76 -8.00 -0.05
N GLU A 114 10.07 -7.87 -0.28
CA GLU A 114 11.07 -8.82 0.25
C GLU A 114 11.12 -8.83 1.79
N LYS A 115 10.76 -7.72 2.45
CA LYS A 115 10.86 -7.56 3.91
C LYS A 115 9.51 -7.30 4.61
N TYR A 116 8.56 -6.69 3.93
CA TYR A 116 7.31 -6.21 4.53
C TYR A 116 6.08 -6.78 3.83
N VAL A 117 5.01 -7.01 4.59
CA VAL A 117 3.69 -7.29 4.02
C VAL A 117 3.08 -5.99 3.49
N ILE A 118 3.06 -5.82 2.17
CA ILE A 118 2.50 -4.64 1.52
C ILE A 118 0.98 -4.70 1.58
N ARG A 119 0.36 -3.76 2.30
CA ARG A 119 -1.09 -3.64 2.40
C ARG A 119 -1.64 -2.88 1.19
N SER A 120 -2.80 -3.29 0.68
CA SER A 120 -3.48 -2.57 -0.39
C SER A 120 -3.86 -1.15 0.07
N LYS A 121 -3.77 -0.18 -0.86
CA LYS A 121 -4.27 1.20 -0.63
C LYS A 121 -5.75 1.21 -0.26
N TRP A 122 -6.51 0.24 -0.77
CA TRP A 122 -7.95 0.11 -0.57
C TRP A 122 -8.24 -0.89 0.53
N ARG A 123 -8.88 -0.42 1.62
CA ARG A 123 -9.61 -1.31 2.54
C ARG A 123 -11.00 -1.53 1.95
N LYS A 124 -11.37 -2.79 1.70
CA LYS A 124 -12.76 -3.13 1.32
C LYS A 124 -13.70 -2.61 2.41
N ASN A 125 -14.82 -2.00 2.00
CA ASN A 125 -15.83 -1.53 2.94
C ASN A 125 -16.33 -2.73 3.76
N GLN A 126 -16.22 -2.66 5.09
CA GLN A 126 -16.73 -3.70 5.97
C GLN A 126 -18.26 -3.64 5.99
N GLN A 127 -18.91 -4.80 5.80
CA GLN A 127 -20.36 -4.90 5.97
C GLN A 127 -20.72 -4.64 7.43
N ARG A 128 -21.44 -3.54 7.69
CA ARG A 128 -21.81 -3.11 9.06
C ARG A 128 -23.19 -3.58 9.51
N GLY A 129 -23.96 -4.24 8.64
CA GLY A 129 -25.33 -4.72 8.92
C GLY A 129 -26.39 -3.63 8.78
N THR A 130 -27.67 -3.98 9.02
CA THR A 130 -28.83 -3.07 9.01
C THR A 130 -28.67 -1.94 10.04
N VAL A 131 -29.39 -0.84 9.88
CA VAL A 131 -29.38 0.25 10.88
C VAL A 131 -29.98 -0.28 12.18
N PRO A 132 -29.35 -0.09 13.35
CA PRO A 132 -29.92 -0.57 14.61
C PRO A 132 -31.23 0.15 14.91
N THR A 133 -32.24 -0.60 15.35
CA THR A 133 -33.50 -0.06 15.87
C THR A 133 -33.51 -0.29 17.37
N ALA A 134 -33.83 0.74 18.16
CA ALA A 134 -33.93 0.58 19.61
C ALA A 134 -35.33 0.10 20.01
N SER A 135 -35.38 -1.08 20.62
CA SER A 135 -36.61 -1.68 21.17
C SER A 135 -36.83 -1.34 22.65
N GLY A 136 -35.87 -0.67 23.30
CA GLY A 136 -35.93 -0.29 24.70
C GLY A 136 -34.71 0.54 25.15
N PRO A 137 -34.67 0.97 26.42
CA PRO A 137 -33.52 1.66 27.00
C PRO A 137 -32.23 0.86 26.82
N ARG A 138 -31.10 1.54 26.61
CA ARG A 138 -29.77 0.95 26.40
C ARG A 138 -29.65 -0.01 25.21
N ALA A 139 -30.68 -0.12 24.36
CA ALA A 139 -30.56 -0.91 23.14
C ALA A 139 -29.57 -0.27 22.16
N VAL A 140 -29.61 1.04 22.00
CA VAL A 140 -28.69 1.77 21.12
C VAL A 140 -28.37 3.14 21.72
N ILE A 141 -27.09 3.37 21.99
CA ILE A 141 -26.58 4.68 22.39
C ILE A 141 -25.71 5.21 21.26
N GLN A 142 -25.98 6.43 20.81
CA GLN A 142 -25.17 7.14 19.83
C GLN A 142 -24.24 8.11 20.54
N MET A 143 -22.98 8.15 20.14
CA MET A 143 -21.97 9.05 20.68
C MET A 143 -21.27 9.80 19.54
N ASP A 144 -20.96 11.06 19.77
CA ASP A 144 -20.34 11.96 18.80
C ASP A 144 -19.50 13.03 19.53
N THR A 145 -18.78 13.85 18.78
CA THR A 145 -18.05 15.00 19.31
C THR A 145 -18.42 16.30 18.62
N VAL A 146 -18.42 17.38 19.39
CA VAL A 146 -18.66 18.73 18.89
C VAL A 146 -17.52 19.64 19.30
N ALA A 147 -16.91 20.33 18.34
CA ALA A 147 -15.89 21.33 18.62
C ALA A 147 -16.52 22.68 19.00
N PHE A 148 -16.12 23.22 20.16
CA PHE A 148 -16.52 24.52 20.70
C PHE A 148 -15.34 25.51 20.73
N GLY A 149 -14.63 25.64 19.60
CA GLY A 149 -13.61 26.70 19.42
C GLY A 149 -12.35 26.61 20.29
N GLY A 150 -12.10 25.46 20.94
CA GLY A 150 -10.94 25.23 21.80
C GLY A 150 -11.18 24.15 22.86
N VAL A 151 -12.44 23.83 23.12
CA VAL A 151 -12.88 22.69 23.94
C VAL A 151 -13.72 21.76 23.09
N PHE A 152 -13.72 20.47 23.39
CA PHE A 152 -14.49 19.46 22.69
C PHE A 152 -15.58 18.92 23.61
N ALA A 153 -16.83 19.04 23.19
CA ALA A 153 -17.97 18.41 23.84
C ALA A 153 -18.15 17.00 23.29
N PHE A 154 -17.83 16.01 24.10
CA PHE A 154 -18.17 14.62 23.83
C PHE A 154 -19.62 14.39 24.25
N THR A 155 -20.46 13.96 23.31
CA THR A 155 -21.90 13.84 23.50
C THR A 155 -22.34 12.40 23.34
N GLY A 156 -23.35 12.02 24.11
CA GLY A 156 -24.00 10.72 24.00
C GLY A 156 -25.50 10.87 24.15
N ILE A 157 -26.27 10.05 23.43
CA ILE A 157 -27.73 9.99 23.54
C ILE A 157 -28.21 8.54 23.44
N ASP A 158 -29.08 8.15 24.38
CA ASP A 158 -29.87 6.93 24.25
C ASP A 158 -31.03 7.21 23.28
N ILE A 159 -31.06 6.49 22.16
CA ILE A 159 -32.04 6.79 21.11
C ILE A 159 -33.46 6.35 21.48
N TYR A 160 -33.65 5.56 22.53
CA TYR A 160 -34.97 5.19 23.03
C TYR A 160 -35.44 6.21 24.08
N THR A 161 -34.69 6.36 25.17
CA THR A 161 -35.11 7.20 26.31
C THR A 161 -34.90 8.70 26.08
N LYS A 162 -34.07 9.07 25.10
CA LYS A 162 -33.62 10.46 24.84
C LYS A 162 -32.80 11.06 25.97
N GLU A 163 -32.36 10.25 26.94
CA GLU A 163 -31.36 10.68 27.91
C GLU A 163 -30.07 11.01 27.17
N ALA A 164 -29.51 12.17 27.48
CA ALA A 164 -28.26 12.63 26.91
C ALA A 164 -27.24 12.97 28.01
N GLU A 165 -25.97 12.86 27.65
CA GLU A 165 -24.81 13.24 28.48
C GLU A 165 -23.84 14.06 27.62
N VAL A 166 -23.21 15.05 28.23
CA VAL A 166 -22.17 15.88 27.60
C VAL A 166 -21.00 16.01 28.56
N VAL A 167 -19.80 15.67 28.09
CA VAL A 167 -18.55 15.88 28.85
C VAL A 167 -17.59 16.73 28.02
N LEU A 168 -17.14 17.83 28.61
CA LEU A 168 -16.14 18.71 28.00
C LEU A 168 -14.74 18.17 28.23
N ARG A 169 -13.94 18.11 27.18
CA ARG A 169 -12.53 17.70 27.21
C ARG A 169 -11.66 18.72 26.47
N PRO A 170 -10.41 18.92 26.91
CA PRO A 170 -9.52 19.90 26.30
C PRO A 170 -8.96 19.43 24.94
N ALA A 171 -9.01 18.13 24.65
CA ALA A 171 -8.49 17.58 23.41
C ALA A 171 -9.43 16.52 22.81
N LEU A 172 -9.24 16.26 21.52
CA LEU A 172 -9.97 15.27 20.74
C LEU A 172 -9.14 13.99 20.60
N THR A 173 -8.84 13.35 21.74
CA THR A 173 -8.01 12.14 21.80
C THR A 173 -8.82 10.90 22.16
N SER A 174 -8.23 9.72 21.98
CA SER A 174 -8.86 8.44 22.35
C SER A 174 -9.01 8.29 23.87
N GLU A 175 -8.05 8.82 24.62
CA GLU A 175 -8.02 8.86 26.08
C GLU A 175 -9.13 9.78 26.61
N ASP A 176 -9.34 10.94 25.99
CA ASP A 176 -10.44 11.84 26.31
C ASP A 176 -11.80 11.19 26.04
N GLY A 177 -11.92 10.47 24.92
CA GLY A 177 -13.09 9.66 24.62
C GLY A 177 -13.35 8.60 25.70
N ALA A 178 -12.30 7.88 26.13
CA ALA A 178 -12.39 6.85 27.17
C ALA A 178 -12.89 7.41 28.51
N VAL A 179 -12.39 8.58 28.91
CA VAL A 179 -12.88 9.32 30.10
C VAL A 179 -14.35 9.71 29.95
N PHE A 180 -14.75 10.21 28.78
CA PHE A 180 -16.16 10.50 28.48
C PHE A 180 -17.03 9.24 28.60
N LEU A 181 -16.63 8.14 27.97
CA LEU A 181 -17.36 6.87 28.00
C LEU A 181 -17.58 6.40 29.44
N GLN A 182 -16.53 6.38 30.25
CA GLN A 182 -16.64 6.00 31.66
C GLN A 182 -17.65 6.89 32.39
N THR A 183 -17.51 8.21 32.22
CA THR A 183 -18.35 9.21 32.89
C THR A 183 -19.82 9.05 32.50
N ALA A 184 -20.08 8.92 31.20
CA ALA A 184 -21.42 8.77 30.66
C ALA A 184 -22.09 7.47 31.13
N MET A 185 -21.34 6.35 31.09
CA MET A 185 -21.84 5.06 31.59
C MET A 185 -22.10 5.07 33.09
N MET A 186 -21.33 5.80 33.90
CA MET A 186 -21.55 5.88 35.35
C MET A 186 -22.72 6.79 35.74
N ARG A 187 -22.91 7.90 35.04
CA ARG A 187 -23.85 8.96 35.45
C ARG A 187 -25.22 8.83 34.82
N ARG A 188 -25.26 8.52 33.53
CA ARG A 188 -26.47 8.60 32.71
C ARG A 188 -26.83 7.25 32.16
N PHE A 189 -25.87 6.58 31.55
CA PHE A 189 -26.07 5.34 30.80
C PHE A 189 -25.84 4.08 31.63
N THR A 190 -26.18 4.13 32.91
CA THR A 190 -25.92 3.05 33.87
C THR A 190 -26.43 1.71 33.37
N GLY A 191 -25.57 0.69 33.44
CA GLY A 191 -25.84 -0.67 32.98
C GLY A 191 -25.06 -1.04 31.71
N HIS A 192 -25.55 -2.07 31.02
CA HIS A 192 -24.96 -2.61 29.81
C HIS A 192 -25.74 -2.17 28.57
N VAL A 193 -25.03 -1.90 27.46
CA VAL A 193 -25.60 -1.36 26.22
C VAL A 193 -25.52 -2.40 25.12
N ALA A 194 -26.61 -2.65 24.39
CA ALA A 194 -26.54 -3.64 23.31
C ALA A 194 -25.68 -3.12 22.14
N VAL A 195 -25.90 -1.89 21.70
CA VAL A 195 -25.10 -1.27 20.63
C VAL A 195 -24.65 0.12 21.04
N LEU A 196 -23.33 0.28 21.16
CA LEU A 196 -22.72 1.61 21.22
C LEU A 196 -22.36 2.02 19.80
N GLN A 197 -22.89 3.14 19.31
CA GLN A 197 -22.64 3.62 17.96
C GLN A 197 -21.88 4.95 17.96
N THR A 198 -20.76 4.99 17.24
CA THR A 198 -19.95 6.21 17.03
C THR A 198 -19.70 6.43 15.55
N ASP A 199 -19.15 7.59 15.20
CA ASP A 199 -18.55 7.80 13.90
C ASP A 199 -17.16 7.12 13.78
N GLY A 200 -16.45 7.40 12.68
CA GLY A 200 -15.12 6.86 12.41
C GLY A 200 -13.95 7.70 12.95
N GLY A 201 -14.21 8.66 13.83
CA GLY A 201 -13.24 9.58 14.41
C GLY A 201 -12.09 8.88 15.15
N PRO A 202 -10.89 9.49 15.20
CA PRO A 202 -9.76 8.95 15.96
C PRO A 202 -10.03 8.84 17.48
N GLU A 203 -10.85 9.72 18.04
CA GLU A 203 -11.24 9.76 19.45
C GLU A 203 -12.06 8.54 19.90
N PHE A 204 -12.71 7.85 18.96
CA PHE A 204 -13.48 6.63 19.23
C PHE A 204 -12.71 5.34 18.87
N LYS A 205 -11.40 5.45 18.60
CA LYS A 205 -10.52 4.29 18.35
C LYS A 205 -9.70 3.98 19.60
N GLY A 206 -8.62 3.20 19.47
CA GLY A 206 -7.60 3.02 20.50
C GLY A 206 -8.18 2.63 21.87
N THR A 207 -7.82 3.41 22.89
CA THR A 207 -8.22 3.31 24.29
C THR A 207 -9.74 3.31 24.46
N PHE A 208 -10.47 4.25 23.82
CA PHE A 208 -11.94 4.25 23.82
C PHE A 208 -12.53 2.91 23.35
N ALA A 209 -12.10 2.44 22.17
CA ALA A 209 -12.65 1.22 21.57
C ALA A 209 -12.33 -0.03 22.39
N GLN A 210 -11.21 -0.02 23.11
CA GLN A 210 -10.87 -1.09 24.06
C GLN A 210 -11.83 -1.08 25.26
N GLN A 211 -12.07 0.10 25.85
CA GLN A 211 -12.92 0.26 27.01
C GLN A 211 -14.42 0.04 26.70
N ALA A 212 -14.87 0.41 25.50
CA ALA A 212 -16.24 0.19 25.04
C ALA A 212 -16.68 -1.28 25.15
N ARG A 213 -15.75 -2.23 25.02
CA ARG A 213 -16.03 -3.67 25.15
C ARG A 213 -16.50 -4.09 26.53
N ALA A 214 -16.22 -3.30 27.57
CA ALA A 214 -16.69 -3.57 28.93
C ALA A 214 -18.14 -3.10 29.17
N TYR A 215 -18.66 -2.25 28.29
CA TYR A 215 -19.95 -1.59 28.47
C TYR A 215 -20.99 -1.98 27.42
N CYS A 216 -20.58 -2.63 26.33
CA CYS A 216 -21.52 -2.99 25.27
C CYS A 216 -21.24 -4.32 24.58
N ASP A 217 -22.30 -4.94 24.05
CA ASP A 217 -22.18 -6.17 23.25
C ASP A 217 -21.44 -5.88 21.95
N ARG A 218 -21.68 -4.69 21.39
CA ARG A 218 -21.12 -4.28 20.11
C ARG A 218 -20.86 -2.78 20.03
N HIS A 219 -19.61 -2.42 19.79
CA HIS A 219 -19.23 -1.10 19.31
C HIS A 219 -19.35 -1.06 17.77
N ARG A 220 -20.24 -0.21 17.27
CA ARG A 220 -20.58 -0.04 15.86
C ARG A 220 -20.11 1.31 15.34
N ILE A 221 -19.42 1.30 14.21
CA ILE A 221 -19.01 2.52 13.50
C ILE A 221 -20.04 2.84 12.41
N ALA A 222 -20.65 4.02 12.48
CA ALA A 222 -21.64 4.52 11.52
C ALA A 222 -21.05 4.66 10.11
N ARG A 223 -21.84 4.30 9.08
CA ARG A 223 -21.38 4.33 7.69
C ARG A 223 -21.07 5.75 7.23
N PRO A 224 -19.94 5.98 6.52
CA PRO A 224 -19.73 7.24 5.83
C PRO A 224 -20.90 7.53 4.89
N TYR A 225 -21.32 8.80 4.85
CA TYR A 225 -22.35 9.32 3.94
C TYR A 225 -23.76 8.72 4.10
N LYS A 226 -24.07 8.14 5.28
CA LYS A 226 -25.42 7.63 5.57
C LYS A 226 -26.08 8.39 6.72
N LYS A 227 -26.60 9.57 6.37
CA LYS A 227 -27.19 10.57 7.29
C LYS A 227 -28.17 9.98 8.31
N ASN A 228 -28.99 9.01 7.91
CA ASN A 228 -30.04 8.46 8.77
C ASN A 228 -29.51 7.56 9.90
N GLU A 229 -28.25 7.09 9.86
CA GLU A 229 -27.73 6.23 10.93
C GLU A 229 -27.44 7.00 12.22
N GLN A 230 -27.22 8.33 12.18
CA GLN A 230 -26.85 9.15 13.34
C GLN A 230 -27.80 10.33 13.58
N ALA A 231 -29.01 10.27 13.02
CA ALA A 231 -29.95 11.41 13.05
C ALA A 231 -30.31 11.90 14.47
N TYR A 232 -30.33 11.01 15.48
CA TYR A 232 -30.66 11.40 16.86
C TYR A 232 -29.55 12.22 17.50
N ILE A 233 -28.31 11.76 17.43
CA ILE A 233 -27.17 12.51 17.98
C ILE A 233 -26.91 13.78 17.17
N GLU A 234 -27.09 13.77 15.85
CA GLU A 234 -26.99 14.98 15.00
C GLU A 234 -28.04 16.02 15.40
N SER A 235 -29.30 15.61 15.62
CA SER A 235 -30.35 16.52 16.07
C SER A 235 -30.06 17.07 17.47
N PHE A 236 -29.56 16.24 18.39
CA PHE A 236 -29.14 16.70 19.71
C PHE A 236 -28.00 17.71 19.63
N ASN A 237 -26.93 17.40 18.88
CA ASN A 237 -25.77 18.27 18.73
C ASN A 237 -26.13 19.61 18.07
N ARG A 238 -27.11 19.63 17.17
CA ARG A 238 -27.67 20.87 16.62
C ARG A 238 -28.31 21.74 17.71
N THR A 239 -29.16 21.16 18.56
CA THR A 239 -29.77 21.88 19.69
C THR A 239 -28.68 22.34 20.66
N LEU A 240 -27.75 21.47 21.04
CA LEU A 240 -26.66 21.80 21.94
C LEU A 240 -25.85 23.01 21.46
N ARG A 241 -25.49 23.06 20.16
CA ARG A 241 -24.79 24.20 19.58
C ARG A 241 -25.62 25.48 19.68
N LYS A 242 -26.88 25.43 19.25
CA LYS A 242 -27.77 26.59 19.26
C LYS A 242 -27.96 27.16 20.67
N GLU A 243 -28.17 26.30 21.66
CA GLU A 243 -28.43 26.73 23.03
C GLU A 243 -27.17 27.16 23.79
N CYS A 244 -25.99 26.59 23.45
CA CYS A 244 -24.74 26.89 24.18
C CYS A 244 -23.81 27.88 23.49
N LEU A 245 -23.90 28.04 22.17
CA LEU A 245 -23.01 28.91 21.39
C LEU A 245 -23.72 30.05 20.64
N GLY A 246 -25.06 30.02 20.54
CA GLY A 246 -25.84 30.98 19.75
C GLY A 246 -25.84 30.64 18.26
#